data_AF-A0A9E5HJP9-F1
#
_entry.id   AF-A0A9E5HJP9-F1
#
_cell.length_a   1.000
_cell.length_b   1.000
_cell.length_c   1.000
_cell.angle_alpha   90.00
_cell.angle_beta   90.00
_cell.angle_gamma   90.00
#
_symmetry.space_group_name_H-M   'P 1'
#
loop_
_entity.id
_entity.type
_entity.pdbx_description
1 polymer ?
#
loop_
_entity_poly.entity_id
_entity_poly.type
_entity_poly.pdbx_seq_one_letter_code
_entity_poly.pdbx_strand_id
1 'polypeptide(L)'
;METLSENKCFGGTQGVYRHSSKACQCDMTFAVFLPEEAASGPVPVLWYLSGLTCTHENAMVKAGAQAWAAEAGIALIFPDTSPRGEGVCDDEAYDLGQGAGFYVNATQDPWAPHFQMWDYISAELPSVIAENFNIDMSRQSITGHSMGGHGALTLALRHSGHYASVSAFAPICNPTQSDWGRKQLGAYLGQDEATWAKHDATCLMREKGATCPILIDTGTSDQFYDLLGTAAFASAVAEQKAAASVRLQDGYDHSYFFVSTFMPDHIEFHANALLGKSA
;
A
#
# COMPACT_ATOMS: atom_id res chain seq x y z
N MET A 1 16.75 -5.42 14.44
CA MET A 1 15.79 -4.30 14.43
C MET A 1 16.29 -3.23 15.40
N GLU A 2 16.28 -1.98 14.99
CA GLU A 2 16.65 -0.78 15.76
C GLU A 2 15.41 0.08 15.95
N THR A 3 15.12 0.51 17.19
CA THR A 3 14.04 1.47 17.46
C THR A 3 14.55 2.90 17.26
N LEU A 4 13.98 3.63 16.32
CA LEU A 4 14.34 5.02 16.02
C LEU A 4 13.55 6.02 16.86
N SER A 5 12.25 5.76 17.08
CA SER A 5 11.40 6.58 17.95
C SER A 5 10.16 5.83 18.39
N GLU A 6 9.58 6.23 19.53
CA GLU A 6 8.28 5.78 20.01
C GLU A 6 7.53 6.96 20.65
N ASN A 7 6.25 7.09 20.32
CA ASN A 7 5.39 8.18 20.78
C ASN A 7 4.03 7.62 21.22
N LYS A 8 3.49 8.13 22.34
CA LYS A 8 2.10 7.84 22.71
C LYS A 8 1.15 8.49 21.71
N CYS A 9 0.16 7.74 21.24
CA CYS A 9 -0.82 8.20 20.26
C CYS A 9 -2.16 7.49 20.52
N PHE A 10 -3.22 8.23 20.83
CA PHE A 10 -4.57 7.70 21.09
C PHE A 10 -4.61 6.45 22.01
N GLY A 11 -3.90 6.49 23.14
CA GLY A 11 -3.77 5.36 24.08
C GLY A 11 -2.71 4.32 23.68
N GLY A 12 -2.56 4.06 22.38
CA GLY A 12 -1.53 3.21 21.79
C GLY A 12 -0.13 3.83 21.70
N THR A 13 0.74 3.17 20.93
CA THR A 13 2.13 3.55 20.69
C THR A 13 2.42 3.60 19.20
N GLN A 14 2.86 4.75 18.71
CA GLN A 14 3.41 4.94 17.36
C GLN A 14 4.94 4.80 17.42
N GLY A 15 5.47 3.72 16.87
CA GLY A 15 6.90 3.45 16.76
C GLY A 15 7.43 3.61 15.32
N VAL A 16 8.72 3.91 15.21
CA VAL A 16 9.49 3.90 13.96
C VAL A 16 10.73 3.04 14.17
N TYR A 17 10.97 2.12 13.23
CA TYR A 17 11.99 1.09 13.35
C TYR A 17 12.82 0.98 12.08
N ARG A 18 14.09 0.61 12.23
CA ARG A 18 15.01 0.28 11.14
C ARG A 18 15.43 -1.18 11.22
N HIS A 19 15.60 -1.82 10.08
CA HIS A 19 16.20 -3.15 10.00
C HIS A 19 16.95 -3.34 8.69
N SER A 20 17.90 -4.27 8.69
CA SER A 20 18.65 -4.63 7.48
C SER A 20 17.81 -5.60 6.66
N SER A 21 17.34 -5.16 5.48
CA SER A 21 16.52 -5.96 4.58
C SER A 21 17.38 -6.83 3.67
N LYS A 22 17.07 -8.12 3.65
CA LYS A 22 17.63 -9.10 2.71
C LYS A 22 17.03 -8.97 1.32
N ALA A 23 15.75 -8.64 1.17
CA ALA A 23 15.16 -8.44 -0.16
C ALA A 23 15.78 -7.21 -0.84
N CYS A 24 15.87 -6.09 -0.12
CA CYS A 24 16.33 -4.82 -0.66
C CYS A 24 17.84 -4.59 -0.55
N GLN A 25 18.58 -5.47 0.15
CA GLN A 25 20.04 -5.35 0.35
C GLN A 25 20.48 -3.98 0.90
N CYS A 26 19.65 -3.39 1.77
CA CYS A 26 19.92 -2.12 2.43
C CYS A 26 19.15 -2.04 3.76
N ASP A 27 19.43 -1.03 4.57
CA ASP A 27 18.59 -0.74 5.72
C ASP A 27 17.26 -0.14 5.27
N MET A 28 16.17 -0.65 5.82
CA MET A 28 14.80 -0.20 5.55
C MET A 28 14.18 0.35 6.82
N THR A 29 13.43 1.45 6.68
CA THR A 29 12.69 2.06 7.80
C THR A 29 11.20 1.83 7.60
N PHE A 30 10.50 1.51 8.68
CA PHE A 30 9.04 1.37 8.70
C PHE A 30 8.48 1.88 10.03
N ALA A 31 7.20 2.23 10.04
CA ALA A 31 6.50 2.63 11.25
C ALA A 31 5.39 1.64 11.61
N VAL A 32 5.15 1.48 12.90
CA VAL A 32 4.09 0.62 13.44
C VAL A 32 3.28 1.41 14.47
N PHE A 33 1.98 1.48 14.28
CA PHE A 33 1.06 1.86 15.33
C PHE A 33 0.51 0.60 16.00
N LEU A 34 0.72 0.49 17.31
CA LEU A 34 0.11 -0.55 18.14
C LEU A 34 -0.98 0.05 19.02
N PRO A 35 -2.24 -0.41 18.92
CA PRO A 35 -3.31 0.02 19.81
C PRO A 35 -3.11 -0.57 21.23
N GLU A 36 -3.86 -0.07 22.22
CA GLU A 36 -3.69 -0.50 23.63
C GLU A 36 -3.99 -1.99 23.82
N GLU A 37 -4.91 -2.54 23.02
CA GLU A 37 -5.29 -3.95 22.98
C GLU A 37 -4.12 -4.89 22.71
N ALA A 38 -3.07 -4.41 22.01
CA ALA A 38 -1.86 -5.18 21.75
C ALA A 38 -1.10 -5.55 23.04
N ALA A 39 -1.36 -4.88 24.16
CA ALA A 39 -0.84 -5.29 25.48
C ALA A 39 -1.54 -6.53 26.04
N SER A 40 -2.76 -6.84 25.57
CA SER A 40 -3.57 -7.97 26.05
C SER A 40 -3.49 -9.20 25.13
N GLY A 41 -3.12 -9.03 23.85
CA GLY A 41 -2.99 -10.13 22.90
C GLY A 41 -2.76 -9.65 21.46
N PRO A 42 -2.51 -10.59 20.52
CA PRO A 42 -2.29 -10.24 19.13
C PRO A 42 -3.49 -9.52 18.49
N VAL A 43 -3.23 -8.38 17.85
CA VAL A 43 -4.25 -7.58 17.14
C VAL A 43 -4.15 -7.77 15.62
N PRO A 44 -5.26 -7.68 14.86
CA PRO A 44 -5.20 -7.72 13.40
C PRO A 44 -4.49 -6.48 12.85
N VAL A 45 -4.11 -6.51 11.58
CA VAL A 45 -3.26 -5.48 10.97
C VAL A 45 -3.79 -4.94 9.65
N LEU A 46 -3.65 -3.63 9.49
CA LEU A 46 -3.80 -2.92 8.23
C LEU A 46 -2.46 -2.38 7.75
N TRP A 47 -2.02 -2.86 6.59
CA TRP A 47 -0.87 -2.35 5.88
C TRP A 47 -1.24 -1.10 5.09
N TYR A 48 -0.50 0.01 5.25
CA TYR A 48 -0.68 1.22 4.46
C TYR A 48 0.51 1.44 3.54
N LEU A 49 0.30 1.30 2.23
CA LEU A 49 1.33 1.57 1.22
C LEU A 49 1.25 3.02 0.75
N SER A 50 2.36 3.75 0.84
CA SER A 50 2.43 5.16 0.47
C SER A 50 2.71 5.37 -1.03
N GLY A 51 2.37 6.56 -1.52
CA GLY A 51 2.57 6.96 -2.91
C GLY A 51 3.99 7.43 -3.22
N LEU A 52 4.18 7.94 -4.44
CA LEU A 52 5.46 8.49 -4.89
C LEU A 52 6.00 9.57 -3.95
N THR A 53 7.31 9.68 -3.85
CA THR A 53 8.08 10.63 -3.02
C THR A 53 7.90 10.47 -1.50
N CYS A 54 6.98 9.62 -1.04
CA CYS A 54 6.72 9.44 0.38
C CYS A 54 7.77 8.55 1.05
N THR A 55 7.85 8.66 2.37
CA THR A 55 8.46 7.68 3.27
C THR A 55 7.38 7.01 4.13
N HIS A 56 7.79 6.25 5.15
CA HIS A 56 6.89 5.78 6.22
C HIS A 56 6.15 6.93 6.94
N GLU A 57 6.73 8.12 6.96
CA GLU A 57 6.28 9.23 7.81
C GLU A 57 5.02 9.92 7.26
N ASN A 58 4.89 10.07 5.94
CA ASN A 58 3.83 10.88 5.33
C ASN A 58 2.43 10.47 5.79
N ALA A 59 2.08 9.19 5.61
CA ALA A 59 0.78 8.67 6.03
C ALA A 59 0.66 8.60 7.54
N MET A 60 1.74 8.17 8.21
CA MET A 60 1.82 8.13 9.66
C MET A 60 1.44 9.47 10.30
N VAL A 61 1.91 10.61 9.78
CA VAL A 61 1.67 11.91 10.41
C VAL A 61 0.51 12.70 9.80
N LYS A 62 0.10 12.41 8.55
CA LYS A 62 -0.91 13.23 7.84
C LYS A 62 -2.25 12.53 7.59
N ALA A 63 -2.32 11.20 7.67
CA ALA A 63 -3.56 10.48 7.39
C ALA A 63 -4.55 10.46 8.56
N GLY A 64 -4.07 10.69 9.80
CA GLY A 64 -4.90 10.66 11.01
C GLY A 64 -5.45 9.27 11.39
N ALA A 65 -4.98 8.20 10.72
CA ALA A 65 -5.53 6.85 10.82
C ALA A 65 -5.50 6.24 12.23
N GLN A 66 -4.55 6.66 13.08
CA GLN A 66 -4.33 6.08 14.41
C GLN A 66 -5.53 6.23 15.34
N ALA A 67 -6.31 7.32 15.21
CA ALA A 67 -7.48 7.54 16.05
C ALA A 67 -8.51 6.41 15.87
N TRP A 68 -8.93 6.19 14.63
CA TRP A 68 -9.91 5.14 14.29
C TRP A 68 -9.32 3.74 14.43
N ALA A 69 -8.02 3.56 14.17
CA ALA A 69 -7.34 2.29 14.38
C ALA A 69 -7.29 1.89 15.86
N ALA A 70 -7.08 2.86 16.76
CA ALA A 70 -7.16 2.64 18.20
C ALA A 70 -8.57 2.23 18.62
N GLU A 71 -9.61 2.93 18.17
CA GLU A 71 -11.01 2.58 18.46
C GLU A 71 -11.40 1.20 17.94
N ALA A 72 -10.84 0.78 16.81
CA ALA A 72 -11.10 -0.52 16.21
C ALA A 72 -10.22 -1.65 16.80
N GLY A 73 -9.18 -1.33 17.56
CA GLY A 73 -8.21 -2.30 18.07
C GLY A 73 -7.39 -2.97 16.94
N ILE A 74 -6.99 -2.21 15.92
CA ILE A 74 -6.18 -2.69 14.79
C ILE A 74 -4.79 -2.03 14.77
N ALA A 75 -3.76 -2.79 14.42
CA ALA A 75 -2.42 -2.25 14.18
C ALA A 75 -2.33 -1.63 12.79
N LEU A 76 -1.49 -0.61 12.64
CA LEU A 76 -1.15 -0.01 11.34
C LEU A 76 0.34 -0.18 11.05
N ILE A 77 0.68 -0.53 9.82
CA ILE A 77 2.08 -0.60 9.37
C ILE A 77 2.29 0.31 8.17
N PHE A 78 3.30 1.17 8.27
CA PHE A 78 3.70 2.11 7.22
C PHE A 78 5.15 1.80 6.79
N PRO A 79 5.37 0.97 5.76
CA PRO A 79 6.68 0.79 5.16
C PRO A 79 7.14 2.05 4.41
N ASP A 80 8.45 2.16 4.18
CA ASP A 80 8.98 3.05 3.13
C ASP A 80 8.56 2.57 1.73
N THR A 81 8.71 3.42 0.73
CA THR A 81 8.21 3.22 -0.64
C THR A 81 9.26 2.70 -1.61
N SER A 82 10.53 2.68 -1.19
CA SER A 82 11.67 2.15 -1.93
C SER A 82 12.82 1.81 -0.99
N PRO A 83 13.83 1.07 -1.48
CA PRO A 83 15.16 1.04 -0.87
C PRO A 83 15.76 2.45 -0.76
N ARG A 84 16.67 2.66 0.21
CA ARG A 84 17.29 3.97 0.50
C ARG A 84 18.80 3.84 0.73
N GLY A 85 19.54 4.91 0.47
CA GLY A 85 20.96 5.06 0.83
C GLY A 85 21.86 5.40 -0.37
N GLU A 86 23.08 5.86 -0.09
CA GLU A 86 24.04 6.28 -1.13
C GLU A 86 24.47 5.14 -2.07
N GLY A 87 24.41 3.89 -1.59
CA GLY A 87 24.70 2.70 -2.39
C GLY A 87 23.53 2.18 -3.23
N VAL A 88 22.34 2.78 -3.09
CA VAL A 88 21.13 2.39 -3.83
C VAL A 88 20.98 3.31 -5.04
N CYS A 89 20.77 2.72 -6.22
CA CYS A 89 20.55 3.49 -7.45
C CYS A 89 19.31 4.40 -7.35
N ASP A 90 19.39 5.56 -7.99
CA ASP A 90 18.39 6.60 -7.93
C ASP A 90 18.23 7.31 -9.29
N ASP A 91 17.22 8.16 -9.42
CA ASP A 91 16.97 9.02 -10.57
C ASP A 91 16.65 10.45 -10.12
N GLU A 92 16.95 11.46 -10.95
CA GLU A 92 16.60 12.85 -10.64
C GLU A 92 15.09 13.09 -10.75
N ALA A 93 14.38 12.28 -11.54
CA ALA A 93 12.94 12.38 -11.70
C ALA A 93 12.23 11.81 -10.48
N TYR A 94 11.30 12.59 -9.91
CA TYR A 94 10.53 12.23 -8.72
C TYR A 94 9.70 10.94 -8.83
N ASP A 95 9.49 10.45 -10.05
CA ASP A 95 8.70 9.28 -10.38
C ASP A 95 9.53 8.03 -10.71
N LEU A 96 10.84 8.04 -10.48
CA LEU A 96 11.71 6.87 -10.65
C LEU A 96 12.78 6.84 -9.56
N GLY A 97 13.23 5.64 -9.16
CA GLY A 97 14.25 5.50 -8.11
C GLY A 97 13.70 5.64 -6.69
N GLN A 98 14.44 6.31 -5.82
CA GLN A 98 14.15 6.41 -4.40
C GLN A 98 12.87 7.23 -4.17
N GLY A 99 11.91 6.66 -3.43
CA GLY A 99 10.56 7.19 -3.31
C GLY A 99 9.59 6.67 -4.38
N ALA A 100 10.06 5.79 -5.27
CA ALA A 100 9.31 5.34 -6.45
C ALA A 100 9.51 3.86 -6.79
N GLY A 101 9.56 2.97 -5.78
CA GLY A 101 9.82 1.54 -6.00
C GLY A 101 8.70 0.77 -6.70
N PHE A 102 7.53 1.39 -6.92
CA PHE A 102 6.37 0.87 -7.66
C PHE A 102 5.83 -0.49 -7.20
N TYR A 103 6.28 -0.97 -6.03
CA TYR A 103 5.90 -2.25 -5.43
C TYR A 103 6.11 -3.45 -6.36
N VAL A 104 7.19 -3.44 -7.15
CA VAL A 104 7.59 -4.56 -8.02
C VAL A 104 8.91 -5.18 -7.55
N ASN A 105 9.26 -6.32 -8.13
CA ASN A 105 10.61 -6.86 -8.11
C ASN A 105 11.27 -6.49 -9.43
N ALA A 106 12.19 -5.53 -9.39
CA ALA A 106 12.93 -5.11 -10.56
C ALA A 106 13.81 -6.26 -11.09
N THR A 107 13.91 -6.34 -12.42
CA THR A 107 14.71 -7.34 -13.14
C THR A 107 15.81 -6.70 -13.99
N GLN A 108 15.74 -5.38 -14.21
CA GLN A 108 16.70 -4.64 -15.00
C GLN A 108 17.75 -3.98 -14.11
N ASP A 109 19.00 -3.96 -14.58
CA ASP A 109 20.04 -3.11 -14.01
C ASP A 109 19.77 -1.63 -14.33
N PRO A 110 20.13 -0.70 -13.42
CA PRO A 110 20.83 -0.91 -12.14
C PRO A 110 19.89 -1.23 -10.96
N TRP A 111 18.59 -1.43 -11.19
CA TRP A 111 17.56 -1.50 -10.14
C TRP A 111 17.49 -2.85 -9.42
N ALA A 112 17.69 -3.94 -10.17
CA ALA A 112 17.51 -5.31 -9.69
C ALA A 112 18.20 -5.65 -8.35
N PRO A 113 19.41 -5.14 -8.01
CA PRO A 113 20.05 -5.45 -6.75
C PRO A 113 19.29 -5.00 -5.49
N HIS A 114 18.47 -3.94 -5.59
CA HIS A 114 17.82 -3.33 -4.43
C HIS A 114 16.29 -3.25 -4.54
N PHE A 115 15.74 -3.00 -5.73
CA PHE A 115 14.32 -2.70 -5.94
C PHE A 115 13.44 -3.96 -5.94
N GLN A 116 13.45 -4.69 -4.81
CA GLN A 116 12.68 -5.91 -4.56
C GLN A 116 11.50 -5.62 -3.62
N MET A 117 10.76 -4.54 -3.91
CA MET A 117 9.69 -4.05 -3.03
C MET A 117 8.51 -5.02 -2.95
N TRP A 118 8.26 -5.81 -4.00
CA TRP A 118 7.22 -6.84 -3.94
C TRP A 118 7.55 -7.90 -2.88
N ASP A 119 8.76 -8.46 -2.90
CA ASP A 119 9.19 -9.46 -1.92
C ASP A 119 9.32 -8.86 -0.51
N TYR A 120 9.80 -7.62 -0.42
CA TYR A 120 9.89 -6.90 0.84
C TYR A 120 8.52 -6.78 1.53
N ILE A 121 7.49 -6.35 0.80
CA ILE A 121 6.15 -6.13 1.35
C ILE A 121 5.37 -7.43 1.53
N SER A 122 5.51 -8.40 0.62
CA SER A 122 4.69 -9.62 0.66
C SER A 122 5.24 -10.72 1.56
N ALA A 123 6.54 -10.71 1.87
CA ALA A 123 7.18 -11.80 2.61
C ALA A 123 8.12 -11.33 3.72
N GLU A 124 9.09 -10.48 3.42
CA GLU A 124 10.14 -10.13 4.40
C GLU A 124 9.59 -9.30 5.56
N LEU A 125 8.98 -8.15 5.27
CA LEU A 125 8.46 -7.26 6.31
C LEU A 125 7.35 -7.92 7.14
N PRO A 126 6.39 -8.69 6.57
CA PRO A 126 5.46 -9.49 7.37
C PRO A 126 6.15 -10.44 8.36
N SER A 127 7.27 -11.05 7.98
CA SER A 127 8.05 -11.93 8.86
C SER A 127 8.71 -11.13 9.99
N VAL A 128 9.34 -9.99 9.67
CA VAL A 128 9.91 -9.08 10.67
C VAL A 128 8.84 -8.62 11.66
N ILE A 129 7.64 -8.32 11.18
CA ILE A 129 6.54 -7.88 12.02
C ILE A 129 6.08 -8.98 12.98
N ALA A 130 5.88 -10.20 12.46
CA ALA A 130 5.46 -11.36 13.24
C ALA A 130 6.42 -11.70 14.38
N GLU A 131 7.72 -11.51 14.14
CA GLU A 131 8.77 -11.83 15.11
C GLU A 131 8.89 -10.78 16.24
N ASN A 132 8.47 -9.53 15.99
CA ASN A 132 8.82 -8.41 16.87
C ASN A 132 7.62 -7.71 17.50
N PHE A 133 6.40 -7.92 17.01
CA PHE A 133 5.20 -7.23 17.49
C PHE A 133 4.05 -8.21 17.79
N ASN A 134 3.18 -7.83 18.73
CA ASN A 134 2.01 -8.62 19.10
C ASN A 134 0.88 -8.42 18.07
N ILE A 135 1.10 -8.92 16.85
CA ILE A 135 0.22 -8.76 15.70
C ILE A 135 -0.18 -10.13 15.17
N ASP A 136 -1.47 -10.29 14.88
CA ASP A 136 -2.04 -11.49 14.29
C ASP A 136 -1.91 -11.48 12.77
N MET A 137 -0.84 -12.11 12.28
CA MET A 137 -0.57 -12.23 10.84
C MET A 137 -1.55 -13.13 10.09
N SER A 138 -2.51 -13.79 10.76
CA SER A 138 -3.61 -14.48 10.06
C SER A 138 -4.75 -13.54 9.65
N ARG A 139 -4.80 -12.33 10.22
CA ARG A 139 -5.83 -11.31 9.97
C ARG A 139 -5.19 -10.03 9.46
N GLN A 140 -4.97 -9.99 8.16
CA GLN A 140 -4.32 -8.87 7.47
C GLN A 140 -5.24 -8.24 6.44
N SER A 141 -5.24 -6.92 6.35
CA SER A 141 -5.81 -6.15 5.24
C SER A 141 -4.79 -5.15 4.72
N ILE A 142 -5.02 -4.62 3.53
CA ILE A 142 -4.07 -3.71 2.88
C ILE A 142 -4.78 -2.51 2.26
N THR A 143 -4.18 -1.34 2.41
CA THR A 143 -4.60 -0.10 1.79
C THR A 143 -3.41 0.64 1.20
N GLY A 144 -3.66 1.68 0.43
CA GLY A 144 -2.60 2.58 0.01
C GLY A 144 -3.09 3.78 -0.78
N HIS A 145 -2.17 4.70 -1.05
CA HIS A 145 -2.44 5.93 -1.79
C HIS A 145 -1.61 5.98 -3.09
N SER A 146 -2.24 6.30 -4.22
CA SER A 146 -1.53 6.50 -5.51
C SER A 146 -0.74 5.26 -5.94
N MET A 147 0.58 5.36 -6.11
CA MET A 147 1.48 4.20 -6.28
C MET A 147 1.31 3.15 -5.18
N GLY A 148 1.03 3.55 -3.95
CA GLY A 148 0.70 2.64 -2.85
C GLY A 148 -0.65 1.95 -3.02
N GLY A 149 -1.64 2.66 -3.57
CA GLY A 149 -2.93 2.06 -3.95
C GLY A 149 -2.77 1.02 -5.06
N HIS A 150 -1.87 1.30 -6.02
CA HIS A 150 -1.43 0.34 -7.02
C HIS A 150 -0.82 -0.93 -6.39
N GLY A 151 0.14 -0.76 -5.48
CA GLY A 151 0.75 -1.88 -4.75
C GLY A 151 -0.28 -2.70 -3.97
N ALA A 152 -1.19 -2.03 -3.25
CA ALA A 152 -2.21 -2.66 -2.44
C ALA A 152 -3.15 -3.54 -3.28
N LEU A 153 -3.67 -2.98 -4.39
CA LEU A 153 -4.55 -3.71 -5.29
C LEU A 153 -3.85 -4.89 -5.97
N THR A 154 -2.63 -4.69 -6.49
CA THR A 154 -1.90 -5.77 -7.18
C THR A 154 -1.50 -6.90 -6.23
N LEU A 155 -1.05 -6.60 -5.01
CA LEU A 155 -0.76 -7.59 -3.97
C LEU A 155 -2.01 -8.38 -3.60
N ALA A 156 -3.14 -7.71 -3.36
CA ALA A 156 -4.39 -8.37 -2.99
C ALA A 156 -4.95 -9.27 -4.10
N LEU A 157 -4.88 -8.82 -5.35
CA LEU A 157 -5.37 -9.58 -6.50
C LEU A 157 -4.47 -10.79 -6.84
N ARG A 158 -3.15 -10.69 -6.62
CA ARG A 158 -2.24 -11.82 -6.89
C ARG A 158 -2.12 -12.82 -5.74
N HIS A 159 -2.29 -12.38 -4.50
CA HIS A 159 -2.31 -13.24 -3.33
C HIS A 159 -3.75 -13.45 -2.86
N SER A 160 -4.57 -14.02 -3.74
CA SER A 160 -5.98 -14.29 -3.43
C SER A 160 -6.11 -15.09 -2.13
N GLY A 161 -6.94 -14.60 -1.21
CA GLY A 161 -7.14 -15.20 0.11
C GLY A 161 -6.13 -14.81 1.19
N HIS A 162 -5.07 -14.04 0.89
CA HIS A 162 -4.15 -13.54 1.95
C HIS A 162 -4.70 -12.34 2.72
N TYR A 163 -5.45 -11.46 2.06
CA TYR A 163 -5.98 -10.24 2.66
C TYR A 163 -7.49 -10.33 2.86
N ALA A 164 -7.97 -9.98 4.05
CA ALA A 164 -9.39 -9.96 4.40
C ALA A 164 -10.15 -8.88 3.61
N SER A 165 -9.48 -7.76 3.30
CA SER A 165 -10.00 -6.69 2.45
C SER A 165 -8.88 -5.84 1.87
N VAL A 166 -9.15 -5.15 0.76
CA VAL A 166 -8.24 -4.18 0.16
C VAL A 166 -8.95 -2.86 -0.11
N SER A 167 -8.28 -1.74 0.14
CA SER A 167 -8.78 -0.43 -0.28
C SER A 167 -7.69 0.42 -0.91
N ALA A 168 -8.06 1.54 -1.55
CA ALA A 168 -7.09 2.49 -2.05
C ALA A 168 -7.64 3.91 -2.21
N PHE A 169 -6.78 4.90 -2.00
CA PHE A 169 -7.00 6.31 -2.29
C PHE A 169 -6.30 6.67 -3.60
N ALA A 170 -7.03 7.19 -4.57
CA ALA A 170 -6.54 7.59 -5.89
C ALA A 170 -5.51 6.60 -6.51
N PRO A 171 -5.80 5.27 -6.56
CA PRO A 171 -4.83 4.27 -7.01
C PRO A 171 -4.45 4.42 -8.49
N ILE A 172 -3.19 4.11 -8.82
CA ILE A 172 -2.78 3.85 -10.21
C ILE A 172 -3.27 2.44 -10.61
N CYS A 173 -4.49 2.37 -11.12
CA CYS A 173 -5.20 1.14 -11.44
C CYS A 173 -4.78 0.49 -12.76
N ASN A 174 -4.38 1.27 -13.77
CA ASN A 174 -4.06 0.75 -15.10
C ASN A 174 -2.70 1.26 -15.62
N PRO A 175 -1.60 1.00 -14.91
CA PRO A 175 -0.27 1.55 -15.23
C PRO A 175 0.24 1.16 -16.62
N THR A 176 -0.21 0.05 -17.20
CA THR A 176 0.21 -0.36 -18.56
C THR A 176 -0.35 0.54 -19.66
N GLN A 177 -1.43 1.27 -19.36
CA GLN A 177 -2.13 2.19 -20.27
C GLN A 177 -1.94 3.65 -19.87
N SER A 178 -1.01 3.95 -18.96
CA SER A 178 -0.71 5.29 -18.46
C SER A 178 0.75 5.63 -18.70
N ASP A 179 1.02 6.85 -19.17
CA ASP A 179 2.39 7.32 -19.41
C ASP A 179 3.25 7.26 -18.14
N TRP A 180 2.62 7.45 -16.98
CA TRP A 180 3.29 7.32 -15.69
C TRP A 180 3.79 5.88 -15.54
N GLY A 181 2.87 4.92 -15.46
CA GLY A 181 3.20 3.52 -15.18
C GLY A 181 4.10 2.87 -16.21
N ARG A 182 3.97 3.20 -17.50
CA ARG A 182 4.83 2.66 -18.57
C ARG A 182 6.30 3.05 -18.37
N LYS A 183 6.58 4.25 -17.86
CA LYS A 183 7.96 4.67 -17.52
C LYS A 183 8.55 3.78 -16.43
N GLN A 184 7.85 3.61 -15.29
CA GLN A 184 8.35 2.80 -14.19
C GLN A 184 8.47 1.32 -14.55
N LEU A 185 7.43 0.75 -15.19
CA LEU A 185 7.44 -0.66 -15.60
C LEU A 185 8.55 -0.93 -16.64
N GLY A 186 8.73 -0.03 -17.62
CA GLY A 186 9.81 -0.14 -18.60
C GLY A 186 11.21 -0.07 -17.98
N ALA A 187 11.40 0.79 -16.98
CA ALA A 187 12.67 0.91 -16.27
C ALA A 187 12.98 -0.32 -15.40
N TYR A 188 11.99 -0.79 -14.61
CA TYR A 188 12.22 -1.87 -13.65
C TYR A 188 12.10 -3.28 -14.25
N LEU A 189 11.20 -3.48 -15.21
CA LEU A 189 10.85 -4.80 -15.76
C LEU A 189 11.31 -5.00 -17.21
N GLY A 190 11.79 -3.94 -17.86
CA GLY A 190 12.21 -3.97 -19.27
C GLY A 190 11.06 -3.69 -20.23
N GLN A 191 11.37 -3.64 -21.52
CA GLN A 191 10.46 -3.18 -22.58
C GLN A 191 9.46 -4.25 -23.07
N ASP A 192 9.52 -5.47 -22.54
CA ASP A 192 8.54 -6.51 -22.86
C ASP A 192 7.24 -6.29 -22.05
N GLU A 193 6.30 -5.58 -22.66
CA GLU A 193 5.00 -5.24 -22.06
C GLU A 193 4.18 -6.46 -21.66
N ALA A 194 4.42 -7.63 -22.26
CA ALA A 194 3.73 -8.86 -21.88
C ALA A 194 4.01 -9.24 -20.42
N THR A 195 5.14 -8.79 -19.86
CA THR A 195 5.51 -9.02 -18.47
C THR A 195 4.81 -8.10 -17.47
N TRP A 196 4.21 -7.00 -17.95
CA TRP A 196 3.66 -5.94 -17.09
C TRP A 196 2.24 -6.22 -16.60
N ALA A 197 1.47 -7.06 -17.30
CA ALA A 197 0.07 -7.35 -16.95
C ALA A 197 -0.09 -7.91 -15.51
N LYS A 198 0.93 -8.63 -15.01
CA LYS A 198 0.97 -9.13 -13.62
C LYS A 198 1.23 -8.04 -12.57
N HIS A 199 1.48 -6.81 -13.02
CA HIS A 199 1.69 -5.60 -12.23
C HIS A 199 0.70 -4.52 -12.67
N ASP A 200 -0.53 -4.89 -13.01
CA ASP A 200 -1.59 -3.96 -13.40
C ASP A 200 -2.91 -4.44 -12.78
N ALA A 201 -3.47 -3.65 -11.87
CA ALA A 201 -4.66 -4.04 -11.12
C ALA A 201 -5.88 -4.23 -12.02
N THR A 202 -5.99 -3.46 -13.11
CA THR A 202 -7.08 -3.59 -14.08
C THR A 202 -6.96 -4.88 -14.88
N CYS A 203 -5.75 -5.22 -15.35
CA CYS A 203 -5.49 -6.49 -16.01
C CYS A 203 -5.77 -7.68 -15.08
N LEU A 204 -5.25 -7.64 -13.85
CA LEU A 204 -5.44 -8.69 -12.84
C LEU A 204 -6.91 -8.88 -12.48
N MET A 205 -7.66 -7.79 -12.28
CA MET A 205 -9.10 -7.83 -12.04
C MET A 205 -9.78 -8.55 -13.21
N ARG A 206 -9.56 -8.14 -14.47
CA ARG A 206 -10.18 -8.79 -15.63
C ARG A 206 -9.83 -10.27 -15.78
N GLU A 207 -8.64 -10.68 -15.36
CA GLU A 207 -8.20 -12.08 -15.50
C GLU A 207 -8.87 -13.00 -14.45
N LYS A 208 -8.91 -12.58 -13.17
CA LYS A 208 -9.22 -13.49 -12.05
C LYS A 208 -10.29 -12.99 -11.08
N GLY A 209 -10.70 -11.73 -11.19
CA GLY A 209 -11.55 -11.08 -10.19
C GLY A 209 -10.83 -10.86 -8.85
N ALA A 210 -11.61 -10.63 -7.80
CA ALA A 210 -11.12 -10.46 -6.43
C ALA A 210 -11.82 -11.43 -5.47
N THR A 211 -11.08 -11.93 -4.49
CA THR A 211 -11.60 -12.84 -3.45
C THR A 211 -11.95 -12.12 -2.14
N CYS A 212 -11.67 -10.82 -2.06
CA CYS A 212 -11.96 -9.99 -0.89
C CYS A 212 -12.67 -8.70 -1.37
N PRO A 213 -13.42 -8.02 -0.49
CA PRO A 213 -14.08 -6.78 -0.85
C PRO A 213 -13.04 -5.68 -1.16
N ILE A 214 -13.42 -4.76 -2.05
CA ILE A 214 -12.59 -3.63 -2.49
C ILE A 214 -13.29 -2.29 -2.19
N LEU A 215 -12.56 -1.32 -1.68
CA LEU A 215 -13.00 0.08 -1.58
C LEU A 215 -12.00 1.01 -2.28
N ILE A 216 -12.46 1.84 -3.20
CA ILE A 216 -11.64 2.88 -3.84
C ILE A 216 -12.31 4.23 -3.68
N ASP A 217 -11.53 5.22 -3.26
CA ASP A 217 -11.90 6.62 -3.33
C ASP A 217 -10.99 7.35 -4.31
N THR A 218 -11.54 8.22 -5.15
CA THR A 218 -10.77 9.08 -6.06
C THR A 218 -11.39 10.47 -6.09
N GLY A 219 -10.58 11.51 -5.84
CA GLY A 219 -11.02 12.89 -5.94
C GLY A 219 -11.31 13.31 -7.39
N THR A 220 -12.41 14.03 -7.63
CA THR A 220 -12.75 14.50 -8.99
C THR A 220 -11.93 15.71 -9.44
N SER A 221 -11.24 16.39 -8.51
CA SER A 221 -10.32 17.50 -8.77
C SER A 221 -8.85 17.07 -8.62
N ASP A 222 -8.58 15.76 -8.64
CA ASP A 222 -7.24 15.20 -8.64
C ASP A 222 -6.51 15.55 -9.94
N GLN A 223 -5.38 16.24 -9.82
CA GLN A 223 -4.56 16.66 -10.96
C GLN A 223 -3.94 15.50 -11.76
N PHE A 224 -3.94 14.29 -11.21
CA PHE A 224 -3.44 13.08 -11.84
C PHE A 224 -4.57 12.14 -12.31
N TYR A 225 -5.84 12.54 -12.21
CA TYR A 225 -7.01 11.68 -12.47
C TYR A 225 -6.90 10.83 -13.75
N ASP A 226 -6.50 11.46 -14.87
CA ASP A 226 -6.38 10.79 -16.16
C ASP A 226 -5.26 9.74 -16.22
N LEU A 227 -4.28 9.80 -15.31
CA LEU A 227 -3.17 8.86 -15.19
C LEU A 227 -3.49 7.65 -14.30
N LEU A 228 -4.56 7.73 -13.50
CA LEU A 228 -4.93 6.70 -12.51
C LEU A 228 -5.60 5.48 -13.16
N GLY A 229 -6.44 5.70 -14.17
CA GLY A 229 -7.21 4.60 -14.80
C GLY A 229 -8.39 4.11 -13.96
N THR A 230 -8.97 4.95 -13.10
CA THR A 230 -10.13 4.62 -12.23
C THR A 230 -11.31 4.07 -13.03
N ALA A 231 -11.65 4.67 -14.18
CA ALA A 231 -12.73 4.20 -15.04
C ALA A 231 -12.47 2.80 -15.63
N ALA A 232 -11.22 2.51 -16.00
CA ALA A 232 -10.84 1.21 -16.55
C ALA A 232 -11.00 0.11 -15.50
N PHE A 233 -10.60 0.38 -14.25
CA PHE A 233 -10.79 -0.54 -13.14
C PHE A 233 -12.26 -0.75 -12.78
N ALA A 234 -13.07 0.31 -12.76
CA ALA A 234 -14.50 0.21 -12.51
C ALA A 234 -15.20 -0.67 -13.56
N SER A 235 -14.80 -0.57 -14.83
CA SER A 235 -15.26 -1.49 -15.89
C SER A 235 -14.87 -2.94 -15.59
N ALA A 236 -13.60 -3.19 -15.24
CA ALA A 236 -13.12 -4.53 -14.92
C ALA A 236 -13.84 -5.16 -13.71
N VAL A 237 -14.13 -4.36 -12.69
CA VAL A 237 -14.96 -4.75 -11.53
C VAL A 237 -16.36 -5.20 -11.98
N ALA A 238 -17.01 -4.41 -12.84
CA ALA A 238 -18.35 -4.72 -13.34
C ALA A 238 -18.36 -5.98 -14.22
N GLU A 239 -17.35 -6.16 -15.08
CA GLU A 239 -17.15 -7.34 -15.91
C GLU A 239 -17.04 -8.62 -15.06
N GLN A 240 -16.30 -8.55 -13.95
CA GLN A 240 -16.08 -9.67 -13.04
C GLN A 240 -17.13 -9.82 -11.95
N LYS A 241 -18.05 -8.86 -11.81
CA LYS A 241 -19.05 -8.82 -10.73
C LYS A 241 -18.39 -8.90 -9.34
N ALA A 242 -17.22 -8.28 -9.21
CA ALA A 242 -16.47 -8.29 -7.96
C ALA A 242 -17.19 -7.43 -6.90
N ALA A 243 -17.08 -7.83 -5.63
CA ALA A 243 -17.59 -7.06 -4.51
C ALA A 243 -16.70 -5.82 -4.28
N ALA A 244 -17.06 -4.70 -4.91
CA ALA A 244 -16.28 -3.48 -4.84
C ALA A 244 -17.15 -2.22 -4.78
N SER A 245 -16.65 -1.19 -4.10
CA SER A 245 -17.17 0.17 -4.15
C SER A 245 -16.10 1.10 -4.71
N VAL A 246 -16.40 1.76 -5.83
CA VAL A 246 -15.54 2.78 -6.44
C VAL A 246 -16.27 4.11 -6.32
N ARG A 247 -15.75 5.01 -5.49
CA ARG A 247 -16.36 6.29 -5.11
C ARG A 247 -15.58 7.44 -5.75
N LEU A 248 -16.29 8.35 -6.39
CA LEU A 248 -15.74 9.61 -6.90
C LEU A 248 -16.13 10.73 -5.95
N GLN A 249 -15.13 11.40 -5.37
CA GLN A 249 -15.33 12.38 -4.31
C GLN A 249 -15.24 13.79 -4.90
N ASP A 250 -16.39 14.48 -4.93
CA ASP A 250 -16.51 15.77 -5.63
C ASP A 250 -15.63 16.87 -4.99
N GLY A 251 -14.81 17.52 -5.80
CA GLY A 251 -13.96 18.64 -5.37
C GLY A 251 -12.68 18.25 -4.62
N TYR A 252 -12.45 16.97 -4.34
CA TYR A 252 -11.25 16.51 -3.64
C TYR A 252 -10.08 16.29 -4.60
N ASP A 253 -8.86 16.51 -4.09
CA ASP A 253 -7.60 16.42 -4.83
C ASP A 253 -6.82 15.12 -4.50
N HIS A 254 -5.53 15.07 -4.86
CA HIS A 254 -4.62 13.94 -4.59
C HIS A 254 -3.93 13.97 -3.21
N SER A 255 -4.23 14.95 -2.37
CA SER A 255 -3.41 15.25 -1.20
C SER A 255 -3.79 14.43 0.03
N TYR A 256 -3.02 14.56 1.11
CA TYR A 256 -3.42 14.01 2.40
C TYR A 256 -4.64 14.72 3.03
N PHE A 257 -5.08 15.88 2.52
CA PHE A 257 -6.39 16.43 2.91
C PHE A 257 -7.53 15.51 2.42
N PHE A 258 -7.45 15.05 1.16
CA PHE A 258 -8.35 14.04 0.62
C PHE A 258 -8.24 12.72 1.40
N VAL A 259 -7.02 12.18 1.58
CA VAL A 259 -6.82 10.90 2.28
C VAL A 259 -7.37 10.97 3.72
N SER A 260 -7.03 11.99 4.49
CA SER A 260 -7.47 12.09 5.89
C SER A 260 -8.98 12.31 6.04
N THR A 261 -9.64 12.92 5.05
CA THR A 261 -11.10 13.11 5.05
C THR A 261 -11.85 11.79 4.99
N PHE A 262 -11.36 10.85 4.17
CA PHE A 262 -12.02 9.55 3.94
C PHE A 262 -11.32 8.37 4.67
N MET A 263 -10.26 8.64 5.42
CA MET A 263 -9.59 7.63 6.26
C MET A 263 -10.52 6.89 7.24
N PRO A 264 -11.49 7.53 7.92
CA PRO A 264 -12.41 6.83 8.82
C PRO A 264 -13.16 5.69 8.11
N ASP A 265 -13.69 5.96 6.92
CA ASP A 265 -14.44 4.98 6.12
C ASP A 265 -13.56 3.78 5.74
N HIS A 266 -12.30 4.02 5.38
CA HIS A 266 -11.36 2.95 5.03
C HIS A 266 -11.00 2.10 6.26
N ILE A 267 -10.78 2.73 7.41
CA ILE A 267 -10.52 2.01 8.66
C ILE A 267 -11.73 1.16 9.06
N GLU A 268 -12.94 1.70 9.00
CA GLU A 268 -14.18 0.97 9.28
C GLU A 268 -14.37 -0.20 8.32
N PHE A 269 -14.19 0.03 7.02
CA PHE A 269 -14.23 -1.00 5.99
C PHE A 269 -13.27 -2.16 6.28
N HIS A 270 -12.03 -1.86 6.67
CA HIS A 270 -11.06 -2.88 7.04
C HIS A 270 -11.39 -3.56 8.37
N ALA A 271 -11.81 -2.81 9.38
CA ALA A 271 -12.19 -3.36 10.68
C ALA A 271 -13.36 -4.34 10.55
N ASN A 272 -14.36 -4.06 9.71
CA ASN A 272 -15.47 -4.97 9.45
C ASN A 272 -14.99 -6.31 8.86
N ALA A 273 -14.07 -6.26 7.90
CA ALA A 273 -13.49 -7.47 7.31
C ALA A 273 -12.57 -8.24 8.28
N LEU A 274 -11.78 -7.54 9.08
CA LEU A 274 -10.80 -8.12 10.00
C LEU A 274 -11.43 -8.70 11.28
N LEU A 275 -12.52 -8.09 11.75
CA LEU A 275 -13.17 -8.45 13.01
C LEU A 275 -14.45 -9.26 12.82
N GLY A 276 -14.87 -9.50 11.57
CA GLY A 276 -16.10 -10.22 11.25
C GLY A 276 -17.36 -9.49 11.71
N LYS A 277 -17.32 -8.15 11.82
CA LYS A 277 -18.51 -7.35 12.09
C LYS A 277 -19.28 -7.25 10.78
N SER A 278 -20.40 -7.96 10.69
CA SER A 278 -21.35 -7.78 9.59
C SER A 278 -21.80 -6.32 9.56
N ALA A 279 -21.67 -5.67 8.40
CA ALA A 279 -22.28 -4.37 8.12
C ALA A 279 -23.81 -4.44 8.19
#